data_AF-L0D8A4-F1
#
_entry.id   AF-L0D8A4-F1
#
_cell.length_a   1.000
_cell.length_b   1.000
_cell.length_c   1.000
_cell.angle_alpha   90.00
_cell.angle_beta   90.00
_cell.angle_gamma   90.00
#
_symmetry.space_group_name_H-M   'P 1'
#
loop_
_entity.id
_entity.type
_entity.pdbx_description
1 polymer ?
#
loop_
_entity_poly.entity_id
_entity_poly.type
_entity_poly.pdbx_seq_one_letter_code
_entity_poly.pdbx_strand_id
1 'polypeptide(L)'
;MWRIGAAIVVVGALGVLATGPMLLGRQIPLTNREGLVSSNDGSLYYVLHPESNFAIYLSGNWNSSARSSSNTATNAWKTDVRLHAKGKPDVMLLSDSAKPTQVVINGTPLNLASGSLFRVKADGKIEQLPFAPLPSSDQDYLQQLNAYFSR
;
A
#
# COMPACT_ATOMS: atom_id res chain seq x y z
N MET A 1 -46.39 46.72 16.75
CA MET A 1 -45.26 46.44 15.85
C MET A 1 -44.06 46.05 16.71
N TRP A 2 -43.64 44.79 16.56
CA TRP A 2 -42.41 44.07 16.90
C TRP A 2 -41.40 44.65 17.92
N ARG A 3 -41.00 43.79 18.86
CA ARG A 3 -40.28 44.07 20.11
C ARG A 3 -38.78 44.34 19.90
N ILE A 4 -38.32 45.40 20.57
CA ILE A 4 -37.05 45.65 21.27
C ILE A 4 -35.98 44.56 21.14
N GLY A 5 -34.85 44.90 20.51
CA GLY A 5 -33.61 44.13 20.57
C GLY A 5 -32.85 44.39 21.88
N ALA A 6 -32.48 43.32 22.57
CA ALA A 6 -31.65 43.35 23.76
C ALA A 6 -30.21 42.93 23.41
N ALA A 7 -29.25 43.76 23.81
CA ALA A 7 -27.84 43.45 23.88
C ALA A 7 -27.54 42.66 25.15
N ILE A 8 -26.62 41.68 25.10
CA ILE A 8 -25.80 41.27 26.25
C ILE A 8 -24.40 40.88 25.75
N VAL A 9 -23.40 41.52 26.36
CA VAL A 9 -21.98 41.16 26.39
C VAL A 9 -21.72 40.40 27.71
N VAL A 10 -20.65 39.60 27.76
CA VAL A 10 -19.79 39.30 28.94
C VAL A 10 -19.82 37.84 29.48
N VAL A 11 -18.67 37.18 29.29
CA VAL A 11 -17.89 36.27 30.19
C VAL A 11 -18.36 34.82 30.42
N GLY A 12 -17.51 33.90 29.93
CA GLY A 12 -16.67 33.05 30.78
C GLY A 12 -17.30 31.91 31.60
N ALA A 13 -17.00 30.70 31.14
CA ALA A 13 -16.71 29.46 31.89
C ALA A 13 -17.77 28.87 32.83
N LEU A 14 -18.33 27.71 32.44
CA LEU A 14 -18.01 26.38 33.00
C LEU A 14 -19.07 25.36 32.59
N GLY A 15 -18.62 24.25 32.01
CA GLY A 15 -19.44 23.10 31.64
C GLY A 15 -18.55 21.98 31.11
N VAL A 16 -17.89 21.28 32.03
CA VAL A 16 -17.07 20.09 31.80
C VAL A 16 -17.98 18.91 31.41
N LEU A 17 -17.57 18.14 30.39
CA LEU A 17 -17.78 16.69 30.09
C LEU A 17 -17.68 16.56 28.56
N ALA A 18 -16.75 15.86 27.91
CA ALA A 18 -15.99 14.69 28.28
C ALA A 18 -14.59 14.74 27.65
N THR A 19 -13.56 14.55 28.47
CA THR A 19 -12.20 14.21 28.04
C THR A 19 -12.17 12.74 27.61
N GLY A 20 -12.53 12.49 26.36
CA GLY A 20 -11.95 11.37 25.61
C GLY A 20 -10.83 11.94 24.74
N PRO A 21 -9.63 11.34 24.66
CA PRO A 21 -8.71 11.70 23.61
C PRO A 21 -9.42 11.36 22.29
N MET A 22 -9.92 12.38 21.59
CA MET A 22 -10.08 12.25 20.15
C MET A 22 -8.67 12.03 19.64
N LEU A 23 -8.31 10.76 19.43
CA LEU A 23 -7.28 10.40 18.48
C LEU A 23 -7.78 10.96 17.16
N LEU A 24 -7.38 12.20 16.89
CA LEU A 24 -7.45 12.80 15.58
C LEU A 24 -6.68 11.82 14.71
N GLY A 25 -7.42 10.95 14.03
CA GLY A 25 -6.87 9.98 13.11
C GLY A 25 -6.06 10.82 12.14
N ARG A 26 -4.74 10.81 12.30
CA ARG A 26 -3.82 11.25 11.27
C ARG A 26 -4.23 10.41 10.07
N GLN A 27 -4.98 11.00 9.15
CA GLN A 27 -4.97 10.54 7.77
C GLN A 27 -3.49 10.55 7.42
N ILE A 28 -2.88 9.37 7.43
CA ILE A 28 -1.54 9.18 6.91
C ILE A 28 -1.68 9.66 5.48
N PRO A 29 -1.02 10.75 5.06
CA PRO A 29 -1.04 11.11 3.66
C PRO A 29 -0.60 9.86 2.90
N LEU A 30 -1.25 9.53 1.78
CA LEU A 30 -0.74 8.55 0.83
C LEU A 30 0.57 9.12 0.26
N THR A 31 1.61 9.20 1.08
CA THR A 31 2.98 9.39 0.62
C THR A 31 3.26 8.19 -0.24
N ASN A 32 3.72 8.45 -1.46
CA ASN A 32 4.15 7.38 -2.36
C ASN A 32 5.10 6.46 -1.60
N ARG A 33 4.67 5.22 -1.35
CA ARG A 33 5.40 4.23 -0.56
C ARG A 33 5.45 2.95 -1.37
N GLU A 34 6.67 2.54 -1.70
CA GLU A 34 6.96 1.29 -2.37
C GLU A 34 8.01 0.56 -1.54
N GLY A 35 7.84 -0.75 -1.37
CA GLY A 35 8.75 -1.52 -0.54
C GLY A 35 8.49 -3.01 -0.56
N LEU A 36 9.48 -3.74 -0.06
CA LEU A 36 9.42 -5.17 0.21
C LEU A 36 9.67 -5.37 1.70
N VAL A 37 8.73 -6.02 2.38
CA VAL A 37 8.93 -6.55 3.73
C VAL A 37 8.97 -8.07 3.64
N SER A 38 9.99 -8.69 4.20
CA SER A 38 10.18 -10.15 4.13
C SER A 38 10.29 -10.75 5.53
N SER A 39 9.70 -11.93 5.71
CA SER A 39 9.89 -12.82 6.84
C SER A 39 10.24 -14.23 6.33
N ASN A 40 10.45 -15.18 7.24
CA ASN A 40 10.70 -16.58 6.86
C ASN A 40 9.49 -17.22 6.16
N ASP A 41 8.27 -16.84 6.56
CA ASP A 41 7.02 -17.47 6.11
C ASP A 41 6.45 -16.80 4.85
N GLY A 42 6.75 -15.52 4.65
CA GLY A 42 6.19 -14.75 3.54
C GLY A 42 6.91 -13.44 3.32
N SER A 43 6.69 -12.85 2.16
CA SER A 43 7.14 -11.52 1.80
C SER A 43 5.99 -10.75 1.20
N LEU A 44 5.96 -9.45 1.46
CA LEU A 44 4.96 -8.52 1.01
C LEU A 44 5.66 -7.43 0.23
N TYR A 45 5.43 -7.41 -1.08
CA TYR A 45 5.71 -6.25 -1.88
C TYR A 45 4.48 -5.34 -1.90
N TYR A 46 4.65 -4.05 -1.79
CA TYR A 46 3.53 -3.12 -1.87
C TYR A 46 3.90 -1.87 -2.63
N VAL A 47 2.90 -1.30 -3.29
CA VAL A 47 2.94 0.06 -3.83
C VAL A 47 1.69 0.79 -3.38
N LEU A 48 1.91 1.90 -2.68
CA LEU A 48 0.91 2.87 -2.30
C LEU A 48 1.14 4.12 -3.15
N HIS A 49 0.34 4.30 -4.18
CA HIS A 49 0.32 5.48 -5.04
C HIS A 49 -1.15 5.90 -5.25
N PRO A 50 -1.50 7.20 -5.21
CA PRO A 50 -2.89 7.67 -5.31
C PRO A 50 -3.69 7.07 -6.48
N GLU A 51 -3.02 6.77 -7.59
CA GLU A 51 -3.62 6.19 -8.79
C GLU A 51 -3.39 4.68 -8.98
N SER A 52 -2.55 4.03 -8.17
CA SER A 52 -2.14 2.64 -8.34
C SER A 52 -1.72 2.06 -6.99
N ASN A 53 -2.70 1.59 -6.22
CA ASN A 53 -2.46 0.95 -4.93
C ASN A 53 -2.61 -0.56 -5.08
N PHE A 54 -1.59 -1.34 -4.77
CA PHE A 54 -1.71 -2.79 -4.71
C PHE A 54 -0.63 -3.39 -3.79
N ALA A 55 -0.84 -4.64 -3.44
CA ALA A 55 0.18 -5.46 -2.79
C ALA A 55 0.32 -6.80 -3.49
N ILE A 56 1.52 -7.38 -3.39
CA ILE A 56 1.84 -8.72 -3.84
C ILE A 56 2.33 -9.50 -2.61
N TYR A 57 1.58 -10.53 -2.25
CA TYR A 57 1.98 -11.51 -1.25
C TYR A 57 2.73 -12.66 -1.92
N LEU A 58 3.90 -12.96 -1.39
CA LEU A 58 4.82 -13.97 -1.90
C LEU A 58 5.13 -14.95 -0.76
N SER A 59 4.96 -16.26 -0.99
CA SER A 59 5.29 -17.26 0.04
C SER A 59 6.80 -17.40 0.24
N GLY A 60 7.23 -17.42 1.50
CA GLY A 60 8.64 -17.49 1.92
C GLY A 60 9.39 -16.15 1.88
N ASN A 61 10.71 -16.23 2.07
CA ASN A 61 11.60 -15.07 2.05
C ASN A 61 12.05 -14.72 0.63
N TRP A 62 11.81 -13.47 0.22
CA TRP A 62 12.18 -12.92 -1.08
C TRP A 62 13.12 -11.73 -0.92
N ASN A 63 13.95 -11.53 -1.94
CA ASN A 63 14.76 -10.34 -2.12
C ASN A 63 14.24 -9.52 -3.30
N SER A 64 14.50 -8.22 -3.27
CA SER A 64 14.23 -7.32 -4.39
C SER A 64 15.53 -6.75 -4.96
N SER A 65 15.50 -6.45 -6.24
CA SER A 65 16.48 -5.60 -6.91
C SER A 65 15.75 -4.61 -7.78
N ALA A 66 16.23 -3.37 -7.85
CA ALA A 66 15.61 -2.31 -8.63
C ALA A 66 16.61 -1.76 -9.64
N ARG A 67 16.15 -1.55 -10.87
CA ARG A 67 16.89 -0.86 -11.91
C ARG A 67 16.09 0.35 -12.37
N SER A 68 16.68 1.52 -12.25
CA SER A 68 16.07 2.77 -12.70
C SER A 68 16.78 3.26 -13.96
N SER A 69 16.00 3.77 -14.91
CA SER A 69 16.50 4.49 -16.07
C SER A 69 15.64 5.72 -16.32
N SER A 70 16.25 6.80 -16.76
CA SER A 70 15.54 8.04 -17.11
C SER A 70 15.74 8.31 -18.60
N ASN A 71 14.67 8.79 -19.25
CA ASN A 71 14.75 9.34 -20.60
C ASN A 71 14.58 10.86 -20.52
N THR A 72 15.68 11.57 -20.77
CA THR A 72 15.71 13.05 -20.75
C THR A 72 14.87 13.69 -21.85
N ALA A 73 14.60 13.00 -22.96
CA ALA A 73 13.78 13.54 -24.04
C ALA A 73 12.28 13.53 -23.70
N THR A 74 11.84 12.58 -22.87
CA THR A 74 10.42 12.42 -22.51
C THR A 74 10.12 12.74 -21.04
N ASN A 75 11.14 13.11 -20.26
CA ASN A 75 11.08 13.22 -18.78
C ASN A 75 10.48 11.97 -18.11
N ALA A 76 10.59 10.80 -18.76
CA ALA A 76 10.02 9.56 -18.25
C ALA A 76 11.05 8.86 -17.36
N TRP A 77 10.60 8.35 -16.23
CA TRP A 77 11.43 7.59 -15.30
C TRP A 77 10.94 6.15 -15.23
N LYS A 78 11.71 5.20 -15.75
CA LYS A 78 11.36 3.79 -15.70
C LYS A 78 12.07 3.12 -14.55
N THR A 79 11.32 2.44 -13.70
CA THR A 79 11.85 1.62 -12.63
C THR A 79 11.37 0.19 -12.82
N ASP A 80 12.32 -0.73 -12.96
CA ASP A 80 12.07 -2.15 -13.03
C ASP A 80 12.45 -2.77 -11.68
N VAL A 81 11.49 -3.33 -10.96
CA VAL A 81 11.75 -4.05 -9.71
C VAL A 81 11.60 -5.54 -9.96
N ARG A 82 12.64 -6.32 -9.67
CA ARG A 82 12.62 -7.78 -9.74
C ARG A 82 12.64 -8.38 -8.36
N LEU A 83 11.64 -9.18 -8.06
CA LEU A 83 11.54 -9.99 -6.85
C LEU A 83 12.02 -11.39 -7.19
N HIS A 84 12.98 -11.89 -6.41
CA HIS A 84 13.61 -13.17 -6.66
C HIS A 84 13.82 -13.97 -5.37
N ALA A 85 13.67 -15.28 -5.49
CA ALA A 85 13.94 -16.26 -4.45
C ALA A 85 14.31 -17.61 -5.10
N LYS A 86 15.15 -18.40 -4.42
CA LYS A 86 15.62 -19.69 -4.95
C LYS A 86 14.43 -20.65 -5.11
N GLY A 87 14.25 -21.19 -6.32
CA GLY A 87 13.17 -22.15 -6.62
C GLY A 87 11.77 -21.55 -6.65
N LYS A 88 11.66 -20.22 -6.83
CA LYS A 88 10.39 -19.48 -6.93
C LYS A 88 10.25 -18.85 -8.32
N PRO A 89 9.03 -18.51 -8.75
CA PRO A 89 8.79 -17.84 -10.03
C PRO A 89 9.50 -16.48 -10.10
N ASP A 90 9.85 -16.04 -11.32
CA ASP A 90 10.38 -14.70 -11.54
C ASP A 90 9.23 -13.69 -11.53
N VAL A 91 9.36 -12.64 -10.71
CA VAL A 91 8.34 -11.58 -10.58
C VAL A 91 9.01 -10.25 -10.88
N MET A 92 8.50 -9.54 -11.88
CA MET A 92 9.00 -8.24 -12.30
C MET A 92 7.87 -7.22 -12.27
N LEU A 93 8.14 -6.05 -11.71
CA LEU A 93 7.26 -4.90 -11.72
C LEU A 93 7.89 -3.83 -12.60
N LEU A 94 7.09 -3.26 -13.48
CA LEU A 94 7.48 -2.16 -14.35
C LEU A 94 6.70 -0.93 -13.93
N SER A 95 7.43 0.10 -13.53
CA SER A 95 6.88 1.38 -13.12
C SER A 95 7.36 2.48 -14.07
N ASP A 96 6.45 3.36 -14.48
CA ASP A 96 6.77 4.55 -15.26
C ASP A 96 6.39 5.79 -14.43
N SER A 97 7.34 6.69 -14.23
CA SER A 97 7.25 7.86 -13.36
C SER A 97 6.73 7.55 -11.95
N ALA A 98 7.28 6.50 -11.33
CA ALA A 98 6.89 5.99 -10.00
C ALA A 98 5.44 5.46 -9.91
N LYS A 99 4.76 5.31 -11.06
CA LYS A 99 3.47 4.62 -11.16
C LYS A 99 3.70 3.21 -11.70
N PRO A 100 3.37 2.16 -10.94
CA PRO A 100 3.39 0.80 -11.45
C PRO A 100 2.40 0.67 -12.61
N THR A 101 2.89 0.16 -13.72
CA THR A 101 2.13 0.00 -14.96
C THR A 101 1.84 -1.46 -15.27
N GLN A 102 2.73 -2.36 -14.87
CA GLN A 102 2.62 -3.77 -15.19
C GLN A 102 3.33 -4.65 -14.16
N VAL A 103 2.75 -5.81 -13.89
CA VAL A 103 3.44 -6.91 -13.21
C VAL A 103 3.59 -8.06 -14.20
N VAL A 104 4.77 -8.66 -14.24
CA VAL A 104 5.11 -9.79 -15.09
C VAL A 104 5.53 -10.94 -14.18
N ILE A 105 4.87 -12.10 -14.32
CA ILE A 105 5.17 -13.29 -13.52
C ILE A 105 5.49 -14.44 -14.47
N ASN A 106 6.70 -15.00 -14.37
CA ASN A 106 7.23 -15.99 -15.32
C ASN A 106 7.04 -15.56 -16.79
N GLY A 107 7.26 -14.27 -17.09
CA GLY A 107 7.10 -13.70 -18.42
C GLY A 107 5.65 -13.40 -18.84
N THR A 108 4.64 -13.72 -18.02
CA THR A 108 3.24 -13.41 -18.32
C THR A 108 2.84 -12.06 -17.72
N PRO A 109 2.43 -11.07 -18.53
CA PRO A 109 1.97 -9.79 -18.04
C PRO A 109 0.58 -9.90 -17.39
N LEU A 110 0.40 -9.15 -16.31
CA LEU A 110 -0.83 -9.10 -15.51
C LEU A 110 -1.33 -7.67 -15.42
N ASN A 111 -2.65 -7.52 -15.44
CA ASN A 111 -3.29 -6.23 -15.28
C ASN A 111 -3.39 -5.88 -13.79
N LEU A 112 -2.91 -4.69 -13.43
CA LEU A 112 -2.93 -4.18 -12.05
C LEU A 112 -4.27 -3.49 -11.78
N ALA A 113 -5.20 -4.20 -11.16
CA ALA A 113 -6.39 -3.55 -10.62
C ALA A 113 -6.01 -2.82 -9.32
N SER A 114 -6.15 -1.49 -9.31
CA SER A 114 -5.96 -0.68 -8.10
C SER A 114 -6.90 -1.15 -6.99
N GLY A 115 -6.41 -1.19 -5.76
CA GLY A 115 -7.11 -1.79 -4.63
C GLY A 115 -7.21 -3.31 -4.73
N SER A 116 -6.17 -3.99 -5.24
CA SER A 116 -6.08 -5.46 -5.21
C SER A 116 -4.85 -5.99 -4.48
N LEU A 117 -5.02 -7.15 -3.82
CA LEU A 117 -3.93 -7.96 -3.29
C LEU A 117 -3.72 -9.14 -4.24
N PHE A 118 -2.49 -9.34 -4.70
CA PHE A 118 -2.12 -10.48 -5.54
C PHE A 118 -1.33 -11.48 -4.71
N ARG A 119 -1.79 -12.73 -4.61
CA ARG A 119 -1.00 -13.83 -4.07
C ARG A 119 -0.31 -14.56 -5.20
N VAL A 120 1.01 -14.68 -5.13
CA VAL A 120 1.79 -15.52 -6.04
C VAL A 120 2.12 -16.84 -5.34
N LYS A 121 1.57 -17.92 -5.87
CA LYS A 121 1.82 -19.28 -5.39
C LYS A 121 3.19 -19.78 -5.86
N ALA A 122 3.72 -20.80 -5.18
CA ALA A 122 5.01 -21.38 -5.52
C ALA A 122 5.06 -21.97 -6.93
N ASP A 123 3.92 -22.39 -7.48
CA ASP A 123 3.76 -22.88 -8.85
C ASP A 123 3.64 -21.75 -9.90
N GLY A 124 3.74 -20.48 -9.50
CA GLY A 124 3.59 -19.32 -10.37
C GLY A 124 2.15 -18.91 -10.64
N LYS A 125 1.14 -19.61 -10.08
CA LYS A 125 -0.26 -19.18 -10.20
C LYS A 125 -0.51 -17.93 -9.38
N ILE A 126 -1.37 -17.07 -9.92
CA ILE A 126 -1.77 -15.83 -9.27
C ILE A 126 -3.22 -15.91 -8.84
N GLU A 127 -3.47 -15.46 -7.62
CA GLU A 127 -4.80 -15.32 -7.05
C GLU A 127 -5.00 -13.85 -6.66
N GLN A 128 -6.00 -13.21 -7.24
CA GLN A 128 -6.34 -11.83 -6.93
C GLN A 128 -7.43 -11.81 -5.86
N LEU A 129 -7.19 -11.04 -4.81
CA LEU A 129 -8.09 -10.86 -3.68
C LEU A 129 -8.48 -9.38 -3.54
N PRO A 130 -9.68 -9.09 -3.02
CA PRO A 130 -10.05 -7.72 -2.68
C PRO A 130 -9.04 -7.16 -1.65
N PHE A 131 -8.46 -6.01 -1.95
CA PHE A 131 -7.46 -5.39 -1.07
C PHE A 131 -8.14 -4.73 0.12
N ALA A 132 -7.76 -5.17 1.32
CA ALA A 132 -7.91 -4.35 2.51
C ALA A 132 -6.74 -3.35 2.55
N PRO A 133 -6.99 -2.07 2.88
CA PRO A 133 -5.94 -1.08 3.00
C PRO A 133 -4.83 -1.56 3.93
N LEU A 134 -3.58 -1.25 3.59
CA LEU A 134 -2.44 -1.57 4.44
C LEU A 134 -2.67 -0.95 5.84
N PRO A 135 -2.64 -1.75 6.92
CA PRO A 135 -2.62 -1.20 8.26
C PRO A 135 -1.38 -0.33 8.42
N SER A 136 -1.35 0.46 9.50
CA SER A 136 -0.27 1.41 9.79
C SER A 136 1.14 0.80 9.86
N SER A 137 1.26 -0.53 9.92
CA SER A 137 2.52 -1.30 9.93
C SER A 137 2.51 -2.37 8.84
N ASP A 138 3.51 -2.31 7.93
CA ASP A 138 3.68 -3.28 6.85
C ASP A 138 4.01 -4.69 7.39
N GLN A 139 4.71 -4.77 8.54
CA GLN A 139 5.02 -6.04 9.20
C GLN A 139 3.77 -6.70 9.79
N ASP A 140 2.89 -5.91 10.41
CA ASP A 140 1.65 -6.44 10.98
C ASP A 140 0.74 -6.99 9.88
N TYR A 141 0.73 -6.32 8.72
CA TYR A 141 -0.01 -6.81 7.56
C TYR A 141 0.55 -8.13 7.04
N LEU A 142 1.87 -8.23 6.89
CA LEU A 142 2.51 -9.47 6.48
C LEU A 142 2.18 -10.62 7.45
N GLN A 143 2.17 -10.38 8.76
CA GLN A 143 1.77 -11.38 9.75
C GLN A 143 0.31 -11.83 9.59
N GLN A 144 -0.61 -10.89 9.37
CA GLN A 144 -2.03 -11.22 9.12
C GLN A 144 -2.20 -12.05 7.85
N LEU A 145 -1.49 -11.71 6.77
CA LEU A 145 -1.52 -12.47 5.52
C LEU A 145 -0.92 -13.87 5.69
N ASN A 146 0.20 -13.99 6.41
CA ASN A 146 0.77 -15.30 6.74
C ASN A 146 -0.25 -16.16 7.50
N ALA A 147 -0.90 -15.60 8.52
CA ALA A 147 -1.92 -16.32 9.30
C ALA A 147 -3.18 -16.66 8.50
N TYR A 148 -3.54 -15.85 7.51
CA TYR A 148 -4.67 -16.09 6.62
C TYR A 148 -4.39 -17.21 5.63
N PHE A 149 -3.20 -17.24 5.03
CA PHE A 149 -2.82 -18.24 4.02
C PHE A 149 -2.18 -19.52 4.58
N SER A 150 -1.89 -19.58 5.88
CA SER A 150 -1.40 -20.79 6.57
C SER A 150 -2.51 -21.72 7.07
N ARG A 151 -3.78 -21.33 6.91
CA ARG A 151 -4.97 -22.15 7.22
C ARG A 151 -5.35 -23.01 6.03
#